data_AF-A0A7G2IWH2-F1
#
_entry.id   AF-A0A7G2IWH2-F1
#
_cell.length_a   1.000
_cell.length_b   1.000
_cell.length_c   1.000
_cell.angle_alpha   90.00
_cell.angle_beta   90.00
_cell.angle_gamma   90.00
#
_symmetry.space_group_name_H-M   'P 1'
#
loop_
_entity.id
_entity.type
_entity.pdbx_description
1 polymer ?
#
loop_
_entity_poly.entity_id
_entity_poly.type
_entity_poly.pdbx_seq_one_letter_code
_entity_poly.pdbx_strand_id
1 'polypeptide(L)'
;MSVLQVLHIPDERLRKVAKPVEEVNAEIQRIVDDMFETMYAEEGIGLAATQVDIHQRIIVIDVSENRDEQLVLINPELLEKDGETGIEEGCLSIPEQRALVPRAEKVKNSCARSQRQIF
;
A
#
# COMPACT_ATOMS: atom_id res chain seq x y z
N MET A 1 1.53 18.45 -3.15
CA MET A 1 1.23 17.23 -2.40
C MET A 1 -0.10 17.46 -1.71
N SER A 2 -0.96 16.44 -1.71
CA SER A 2 -2.35 16.53 -1.27
C SER A 2 -2.80 15.26 -0.57
N VAL A 3 -3.63 15.42 0.47
CA VAL A 3 -4.34 14.32 1.11
C VAL A 3 -5.47 13.87 0.20
N LEU A 4 -5.42 12.61 -0.23
CA LEU A 4 -6.42 11.96 -1.05
C LEU A 4 -7.54 11.38 -0.17
N GLN A 5 -8.74 11.26 -0.72
CA GLN A 5 -9.84 10.64 0.00
C GLN A 5 -9.71 9.11 -0.04
N VAL A 6 -9.69 8.49 1.14
CA VAL A 6 -9.75 7.02 1.27
C VAL A 6 -11.18 6.54 1.04
N LEU A 7 -11.33 5.55 0.16
CA LEU A 7 -12.60 4.85 -0.10
C LEU A 7 -12.91 3.88 1.03
N HIS A 8 -14.17 3.82 1.45
CA HIS A 8 -14.65 2.92 2.49
C HIS A 8 -15.59 1.84 1.93
N ILE A 9 -15.59 0.65 2.51
CA ILE A 9 -16.57 -0.40 2.18
C ILE A 9 -18.01 0.12 2.45
N PRO A 10 -19.02 -0.17 1.61
CA PRO A 10 -19.08 -1.16 0.52
C PRO A 10 -18.74 -0.65 -0.89
N ASP A 11 -17.92 0.40 -1.05
CA ASP A 11 -17.59 0.96 -2.37
C ASP A 11 -17.02 -0.11 -3.35
N GLU A 12 -17.69 -0.31 -4.48
CA GLU A 12 -17.33 -1.33 -5.48
C GLU A 12 -15.96 -1.06 -6.12
N ARG A 13 -15.48 0.18 -6.08
CA ARG A 13 -14.16 0.56 -6.64
C ARG A 13 -13.02 -0.13 -5.88
N LEU A 14 -13.21 -0.48 -4.60
CA LEU A 14 -12.26 -1.26 -3.82
C LEU A 14 -12.08 -2.70 -4.35
N ARG A 15 -13.00 -3.19 -5.18
CA ARG A 15 -12.93 -4.54 -5.78
C ARG A 15 -12.28 -4.54 -7.17
N LYS A 16 -11.93 -3.38 -7.72
CA LYS A 16 -11.32 -3.30 -9.05
C LYS A 16 -9.89 -3.83 -9.03
N VAL A 17 -9.56 -4.69 -9.99
CA VAL A 17 -8.20 -5.20 -10.18
C VAL A 17 -7.31 -4.10 -10.74
N ALA A 18 -6.26 -3.74 -9.99
CA ALA A 18 -5.32 -2.71 -10.38
C ALA A 18 -4.45 -3.14 -11.57
N LYS A 19 -4.24 -2.20 -12.51
CA LYS A 19 -3.39 -2.40 -13.69
C LYS A 19 -1.91 -2.21 -13.35
N PRO A 20 -0.99 -2.91 -14.04
CA PRO A 20 0.43 -2.65 -13.91
C PRO A 20 0.78 -1.20 -14.27
N VAL A 21 1.77 -0.64 -13.58
CA VAL A 21 2.43 0.61 -13.98
C VAL A 21 3.43 0.29 -15.09
N GLU A 22 3.27 0.90 -16.26
CA GLU A 22 4.16 0.65 -17.41
C GLU A 22 5.51 1.36 -17.26
N GLU A 23 5.50 2.60 -16.76
CA GLU A 23 6.70 3.42 -16.58
C GLU A 23 6.63 4.20 -15.27
N VAL A 24 7.72 4.19 -14.49
CA VAL A 24 7.83 4.99 -13.26
C VAL A 24 8.30 6.39 -13.62
N ASN A 25 7.33 7.26 -13.91
CA ASN A 25 7.56 8.65 -14.29
C ASN A 25 7.29 9.62 -13.12
N ALA A 26 7.37 10.93 -13.39
CA ALA A 26 7.12 11.97 -12.38
C ALA A 26 5.68 11.99 -11.85
N GLU A 27 4.70 11.52 -12.63
CA GLU A 27 3.31 11.38 -12.16
C GLU A 27 3.18 10.26 -11.13
N ILE A 28 3.80 9.11 -11.38
CA ILE A 28 3.85 7.99 -10.43
C ILE A 28 4.53 8.41 -9.12
N GLN A 29 5.61 9.20 -9.21
CA GLN A 29 6.27 9.75 -8.02
C GLN A 29 5.35 10.66 -7.21
N ARG A 30 4.56 11.52 -7.86
CA ARG A 30 3.57 12.37 -7.18
C ARG A 30 2.47 11.55 -6.50
N ILE A 31 1.97 10.51 -7.17
CA ILE A 31 0.98 9.59 -6.60
C ILE A 31 1.54 8.93 -5.34
N VAL A 32 2.79 8.48 -5.37
CA VAL A 32 3.46 7.88 -4.20
C VAL A 32 3.57 8.90 -3.06
N ASP A 33 4.00 10.13 -3.35
CA ASP A 33 4.11 11.20 -2.35
C ASP A 33 2.74 11.51 -1.72
N ASP A 34 1.68 11.68 -2.53
CA ASP A 34 0.30 11.93 -2.07
C ASP A 34 -0.26 10.74 -1.26
N MET A 35 0.08 9.51 -1.64
CA MET A 35 -0.30 8.30 -0.90
C MET A 35 0.36 8.24 0.49
N PHE A 36 1.63 8.62 0.62
CA PHE A 36 2.27 8.71 1.94
C PHE A 36 1.63 9.78 2.79
N GLU A 37 1.40 10.99 2.26
CA GLU A 37 0.71 12.05 3.00
C GLU A 37 -0.66 11.59 3.50
N THR A 38 -1.44 10.92 2.63
CA THR A 38 -2.74 10.36 2.98
C THR A 38 -2.64 9.29 4.06
N MET A 39 -1.72 8.34 3.90
CA MET A 39 -1.49 7.27 4.88
C MET A 39 -1.13 7.83 6.25
N TYR A 40 -0.28 8.85 6.30
CA TYR A 40 0.13 9.50 7.55
C TYR A 40 -0.97 10.34 8.18
N ALA A 41 -1.81 11.00 7.38
CA ALA A 41 -2.95 11.78 7.85
C ALA A 41 -4.03 10.90 8.48
N GLU A 42 -4.22 9.69 7.95
CA GLU A 42 -5.16 8.67 8.44
C GLU A 42 -4.53 7.73 9.50
N GLU A 43 -3.32 8.05 9.97
CA GLU A 43 -2.58 7.27 10.97
C GLU A 43 -2.40 5.78 10.60
N GLY A 44 -2.32 5.48 9.31
CA GLY A 44 -2.08 4.14 8.77
C GLY A 44 -0.60 3.78 8.65
N ILE A 45 -0.34 2.47 8.50
CA ILE A 45 0.99 1.89 8.27
C ILE A 45 1.20 1.37 6.83
N GLY A 46 0.13 1.37 6.03
CA GLY A 46 0.17 0.94 4.64
C GLY A 46 -1.06 1.41 3.87
N LEU A 47 -0.86 1.75 2.59
CA LEU A 47 -1.92 2.22 1.70
C LEU A 47 -1.68 1.68 0.28
N ALA A 48 -2.71 1.07 -0.31
CA ALA A 48 -2.73 0.68 -1.72
C ALA A 48 -3.43 1.75 -2.55
N ALA A 49 -2.96 2.01 -3.77
CA ALA A 49 -3.51 3.06 -4.63
C ALA A 49 -5.01 2.90 -4.91
N THR A 50 -5.51 1.66 -4.98
CA THR A 50 -6.95 1.38 -5.15
C THR A 50 -7.80 2.01 -4.03
N GLN A 51 -7.26 2.16 -2.82
CA GLN A 51 -7.96 2.77 -1.69
C GLN A 51 -8.19 4.27 -1.86
N VAL A 52 -7.46 4.92 -2.77
CA VAL A 52 -7.61 6.35 -3.10
C VAL A 52 -8.11 6.55 -4.54
N ASP A 53 -8.87 5.57 -5.05
CA ASP A 53 -9.46 5.53 -6.40
C ASP A 53 -8.43 5.56 -7.56
N ILE A 54 -7.20 5.13 -7.30
CA ILE A 54 -6.15 4.98 -8.32
C ILE A 54 -5.92 3.49 -8.57
N HIS A 55 -6.43 2.97 -9.69
CA HIS A 55 -6.38 1.54 -10.00
C HIS A 55 -5.07 1.10 -10.68
N GLN A 56 -3.94 1.45 -10.07
CA GLN A 56 -2.59 1.04 -10.47
C GLN A 56 -1.91 0.23 -9.38
N ARG A 57 -1.01 -0.70 -9.74
CA ARG A 57 -0.31 -1.58 -8.79
C ARG A 57 0.80 -0.82 -8.05
N ILE A 58 0.39 0.00 -7.09
CA ILE A 58 1.28 0.81 -6.24
C ILE A 58 0.84 0.62 -4.79
N ILE A 59 1.81 0.33 -3.93
CA ILE A 59 1.63 0.19 -2.49
C ILE A 59 2.71 1.01 -1.79
N VAL A 60 2.31 1.79 -0.79
CA VAL A 60 3.21 2.46 0.14
C VAL A 60 3.05 1.85 1.52
N ILE A 61 4.15 1.67 2.24
CA ILE A 61 4.21 1.04 3.55
C ILE A 61 5.21 1.82 4.40
N ASP A 62 4.87 2.04 5.65
CA ASP A 62 5.78 2.53 6.68
C ASP A 62 5.34 1.98 8.03
N VAL A 63 6.16 1.09 8.60
CA VAL A 63 5.88 0.43 9.87
C VAL A 63 6.79 0.94 10.99
N SER A 64 7.68 1.90 10.71
CA SER A 64 8.57 2.43 11.74
C SER A 64 7.81 3.38 12.66
N GLU A 65 8.20 3.40 13.93
CA GLU A 65 7.57 4.29 14.92
C GLU A 65 7.80 5.77 14.57
N ASN A 66 8.93 6.09 13.94
CA ASN A 66 9.33 7.45 13.61
C ASN A 66 8.87 7.93 12.21
N ARG A 67 8.21 7.06 11.43
CA ARG A 67 7.78 7.33 10.04
C ARG A 67 8.93 7.73 9.10
N ASP A 68 10.03 7.01 9.21
CA ASP A 68 11.30 7.25 8.51
C ASP A 68 11.76 6.05 7.64
N GLU A 69 11.03 4.93 7.66
CA GLU A 69 11.35 3.73 6.87
C GLU A 69 10.33 3.50 5.74
N GLN A 70 10.24 4.48 4.85
CA GLN A 70 9.34 4.43 3.71
C GLN A 70 9.68 3.28 2.75
N LEU A 71 8.68 2.44 2.48
CA LEU A 71 8.73 1.36 1.51
C LEU A 71 7.73 1.56 0.38
N VAL A 72 8.21 1.52 -0.85
CA VAL A 72 7.39 1.68 -2.06
C VAL A 72 7.49 0.44 -2.92
N LEU A 73 6.34 -0.20 -3.17
CA LEU A 73 6.23 -1.39 -4.00
C LEU A 73 5.40 -1.05 -5.24
N ILE A 74 6.05 -1.02 -6.41
CA ILE A 74 5.37 -0.85 -7.70
C ILE A 74 5.40 -2.19 -8.44
N ASN A 75 4.25 -2.59 -8.99
CA ASN A 75 4.04 -3.89 -9.61
C ASN A 75 4.53 -5.08 -8.75
N PRO A 76 4.18 -5.15 -7.45
CA PRO A 76 4.64 -6.25 -6.62
C PRO A 76 4.07 -7.59 -7.10
N GLU A 77 4.92 -8.61 -7.11
CA GLU A 77 4.57 -10.00 -7.37
C GLU A 77 5.14 -10.88 -6.26
N LEU A 78 4.32 -11.77 -5.70
CA LEU A 78 4.71 -12.70 -4.66
C LEU A 78 5.38 -13.92 -5.29
N LEU A 79 6.66 -14.12 -5.00
CA LEU A 79 7.45 -15.23 -5.54
C LEU A 79 7.42 -16.46 -4.64
N GLU A 80 7.62 -16.25 -3.34
CA GLU A 80 7.71 -17.32 -2.34
C GLU A 80 7.02 -16.88 -1.05
N LYS A 81 6.46 -17.84 -0.31
CA LYS A 81 5.86 -17.66 1.01
C LYS A 81 6.26 -18.81 1.90
N ASP A 82 6.57 -18.53 3.16
CA ASP A 82 7.04 -19.52 4.13
C ASP A 82 6.45 -19.24 5.52
N GLY A 83 6.20 -20.30 6.28
CA GLY A 83 5.58 -20.25 7.61
C GLY A 83 4.11 -19.82 7.62
N GLU A 84 3.53 -19.81 8.81
CA GLU A 84 2.17 -19.36 9.08
C GLU A 84 2.16 -18.49 10.34
N THR A 85 1.46 -17.37 10.26
CA THR A 85 1.24 -16.45 11.38
C THR A 85 -0.16 -15.85 11.28
N GLY A 86 -0.58 -15.10 12.28
CA GLY A 86 -1.82 -14.36 12.25
C GLY A 86 -1.77 -13.19 13.22
N ILE A 87 -2.26 -12.05 12.77
CA ILE A 87 -2.39 -10.85 13.59
C ILE A 87 -3.77 -10.24 13.37
N GLU A 88 -4.24 -9.48 14.37
CA GLU A 88 -5.41 -8.63 14.17
C GLU A 88 -5.05 -7.48 13.24
N GLU A 89 -5.54 -7.54 12.01
CA GLU A 89 -5.33 -6.51 11.00
C GLU A 89 -6.48 -5.50 11.02
N GLY A 90 -6.14 -4.22 10.87
CA GLY A 90 -7.07 -3.15 10.53
C GLY A 90 -6.84 -2.65 9.10
N CYS A 91 -7.77 -1.87 8.56
CA CYS A 91 -7.66 -1.28 7.24
C CYS A 91 -8.26 0.12 7.20
N LEU A 92 -7.58 1.08 6.58
CA LEU A 92 -8.10 2.45 6.41
C LEU A 92 -9.44 2.47 5.64
N SER A 93 -9.68 1.49 4.76
CA SER A 93 -10.93 1.35 4.02
C SER A 93 -12.06 0.63 4.77
N ILE A 94 -11.79 0.12 5.97
CA ILE A 94 -12.76 -0.57 6.84
C ILE A 94 -12.58 -0.04 8.28
N PRO A 95 -13.01 1.21 8.54
CA PRO A 95 -12.75 1.87 9.83
C PRO A 95 -13.37 1.09 11.00
N GLU A 96 -12.72 1.19 12.16
CA GLU A 96 -13.14 0.60 13.45
C GLU A 96 -13.24 -0.94 13.50
N GLN A 97 -12.88 -1.63 12.41
CA GLN A 97 -12.89 -3.09 12.37
C GLN A 97 -11.48 -3.65 12.41
N ARG A 98 -11.31 -4.70 13.22
CA ARG A 98 -10.12 -5.53 13.24
C ARG A 98 -10.53 -6.99 13.20
N ALA A 99 -9.76 -7.79 12.49
CA ALA A 99 -9.98 -9.22 12.41
C ALA A 99 -8.64 -9.96 12.37
N LEU A 100 -8.61 -11.15 13.00
CA LEU A 100 -7.47 -12.04 12.88
C LEU A 100 -7.39 -12.57 11.44
N VAL A 101 -6.30 -12.26 10.74
CA VAL A 101 -6.07 -12.72 9.37
C VAL A 101 -4.87 -13.67 9.34
N PRO A 102 -5.02 -14.93 8.88
CA PRO A 102 -3.88 -15.82 8.69
C PRO A 102 -3.02 -15.34 7.51
N ARG A 103 -1.71 -15.22 7.75
CA ARG A 103 -0.70 -14.77 6.79
C ARG A 103 0.50 -15.73 6.79
N ALA A 104 1.32 -15.63 5.76
CA ALA A 104 2.64 -16.26 5.79
C ALA A 104 3.56 -15.45 6.71
N GLU A 105 4.43 -16.12 7.47
CA GLU A 105 5.40 -15.44 8.35
C GLU A 105 6.44 -14.66 7.52
N LYS A 106 6.85 -15.22 6.38
CA LYS A 106 7.83 -14.63 5.48
C LYS A 106 7.34 -14.67 4.05
N VAL A 107 7.63 -13.60 3.31
CA VAL A 107 7.32 -13.48 1.89
C VAL A 107 8.53 -12.94 1.13
N LYS A 108 8.71 -13.43 -0.09
CA LYS A 108 9.67 -12.90 -1.06
C LYS A 108 8.90 -12.30 -2.21
N ASN A 109 9.16 -11.04 -2.52
CA ASN A 109 8.50 -10.33 -3.60
C ASN A 109 9.51 -9.81 -4.64
N SER A 110 9.08 -9.76 -5.90
CA SER A 110 9.68 -8.90 -6.92
C SER A 110 8.85 -7.63 -7.03
N CYS A 111 9.51 -6.49 -7.19
CA CYS A 111 8.83 -5.21 -7.43
C CYS A 111 9.79 -4.23 -8.09
N ALA A 112 9.23 -3.23 -8.78
CA ALA A 112 9.97 -2.02 -9.10
C ALA A 112 9.96 -1.09 -7.87
N ARG A 113 11.13 -0.51 -7.57
CA ARG A 113 11.28 0.48 -6.50
C ARG A 113 11.17 1.89 -7.07
N SER A 114 10.63 2.82 -6.30
CA SER A 114 10.70 4.24 -6.64
C SER A 114 12.17 4.70 -6.61
N GLN A 115 12.52 5.70 -7.43
CA GLN A 115 13.90 6.21 -7.53
C GLN A 115 14.46 6.72 -6.19
N ARG A 116 13.61 7.11 -5.23
CA ARG A 116 14.05 7.56 -3.89
C ARG A 116 14.53 6.41 -3.00
N GLN A 117 14.21 5.16 -3.33
CA GLN A 117 14.60 3.98 -2.55
C GLN A 117 15.81 3.23 -3.16
N ILE A 118 16.45 3.83 -4.16
CA ILE A 118 17.69 3.35 -4.80
C ILE A 118 18.93 4.06 -4.23
N PHE A 119 18.75 5.07 -3.36
CA PHE A 119 19.82 5.82 -2.69
C PHE A 119 19.69 5.79 -1.18
#